data_AF-A0A2E0NFC5-F1
#
_entry.id   AF-A0A2E0NFC5-F1
#
_cell.length_a   1.000
_cell.length_b   1.000
_cell.length_c   1.000
_cell.angle_alpha   90.00
_cell.angle_beta   90.00
_cell.angle_gamma   90.00
#
_symmetry.space_group_name_H-M   'P 1'
#
loop_
_entity.id
_entity.type
_entity.pdbx_description
1 polymer ?
#
loop_
_entity_poly.entity_id
_entity_poly.type
_entity_poly.pdbx_seq_one_letter_code
_entity_poly.pdbx_strand_id
1 'polypeptide(L)'
;MKPRSKIAESFTPDELPMSLYEHDGAYSISFNGQELMHSKACASELLLGELGVEHLASTDAPRIMIGGLGLGFTLRSALAGLGPNAQVQVVELLPKVVEWNREYLHTINGSLLEDPRVTVTIADAVPVIRKAHSNYYDALILDVDNGPSGMVKASNNSLYSHNGLRTVLHALKPGGRATFWSAGEDPHFKMRLKQRGFRVGGVRAKVHERAKRAAYMIYIADKADAQHRTN
;
A
#
# COMPACT_ATOMS: atom_id res chain seq x y z
N MET A 1 9.15 8.92 30.90
CA MET A 1 9.19 8.33 29.56
C MET A 1 9.45 6.85 29.72
N LYS A 2 8.59 5.99 29.18
CA LYS A 2 8.89 4.55 29.16
C LYS A 2 10.06 4.31 28.19
N PRO A 3 10.94 3.33 28.45
CA PRO A 3 12.01 3.00 27.51
C PRO A 3 11.40 2.46 26.21
N ARG A 4 12.00 2.82 25.07
CA ARG A 4 11.69 2.18 23.79
C ARG A 4 12.08 0.70 23.91
N SER A 5 11.09 -0.18 23.80
CA SER A 5 11.25 -1.61 24.07
C SER A 5 11.08 -2.41 22.78
N LYS A 6 12.02 -3.31 22.47
CA LYS A 6 11.85 -4.29 21.39
C LYS A 6 10.87 -5.35 21.88
N ILE A 7 9.68 -5.40 21.27
CA ILE A 7 8.59 -6.28 21.70
C ILE A 7 8.46 -7.52 20.82
N ALA A 8 8.97 -7.49 19.59
CA ALA A 8 9.07 -8.66 18.73
C ALA A 8 10.23 -8.53 17.74
N GLU A 9 10.67 -9.67 17.19
CA GLU A 9 11.76 -9.76 16.21
C GLU A 9 11.48 -10.89 15.21
N SER A 10 12.00 -10.71 14.00
CA SER A 10 11.95 -11.64 12.88
C SER A 10 13.16 -11.44 11.99
N PHE A 11 13.31 -12.30 10.98
CA PHE A 11 14.22 -12.12 9.87
C PHE A 11 13.43 -12.07 8.57
N THR A 12 13.94 -11.36 7.56
CA THR A 12 13.42 -11.44 6.20
C THR A 12 13.87 -12.73 5.53
N PRO A 13 13.33 -13.08 4.35
CA PRO A 13 13.81 -14.23 3.57
C PRO A 13 15.31 -14.17 3.23
N ASP A 14 15.89 -12.97 3.22
CA ASP A 14 17.31 -12.72 2.98
C ASP A 14 18.13 -12.66 4.29
N GLU A 15 17.58 -13.19 5.39
CA GLU A 15 18.19 -13.29 6.74
C GLU A 15 18.54 -11.94 7.40
N LEU A 16 17.94 -10.83 6.94
CA LEU A 16 18.15 -9.52 7.55
C LEU A 16 17.16 -9.29 8.71
N PRO A 17 17.61 -8.73 9.85
CA PRO A 17 16.78 -8.62 11.04
C PRO A 17 15.68 -7.56 10.86
N MET A 18 14.50 -7.86 11.39
CA MET A 18 13.35 -6.98 11.45
C MET A 18 12.80 -7.00 12.88
N SER A 19 12.44 -5.85 13.43
CA SER A 19 11.97 -5.78 14.82
C SER A 19 10.80 -4.82 14.97
N LEU A 20 9.89 -5.16 15.88
CA LEU A 20 8.82 -4.31 16.34
C LEU A 20 9.20 -3.68 17.67
N TYR A 21 9.06 -2.36 17.77
CA TYR A 21 9.29 -1.59 18.99
C TYR A 21 8.00 -0.96 19.49
N GLU A 22 7.88 -0.83 20.81
CA GLU A 22 6.87 -0.02 21.48
C GLU A 22 7.53 1.10 22.29
N HIS A 23 6.91 2.28 22.28
CA HIS A 23 7.32 3.42 23.09
C HIS A 23 6.14 4.35 23.36
N ASP A 24 5.70 4.45 24.62
CA ASP A 24 4.62 5.33 25.07
C ASP A 24 3.36 5.21 24.19
N GLY A 25 2.93 3.97 23.92
CA GLY A 25 1.76 3.61 23.11
C GLY A 25 1.95 3.79 21.60
N ALA A 26 3.15 4.17 21.15
CA ALA A 26 3.51 4.20 19.74
C ALA A 26 4.28 2.93 19.35
N TYR A 27 4.21 2.59 18.07
CA TYR A 27 4.81 1.37 17.53
C TYR A 27 5.68 1.74 16.32
N SER A 28 6.82 1.06 16.16
CA SER A 28 7.63 1.17 14.96
C SER A 28 8.20 -0.15 14.50
N ILE A 29 8.28 -0.35 13.18
CA ILE A 29 8.97 -1.47 12.57
C ILE A 29 10.33 -0.96 12.10
N SER A 30 11.39 -1.66 12.50
CA SER A 30 12.75 -1.42 12.05
C SER A 30 13.26 -2.60 11.24
N PHE A 31 14.06 -2.33 10.21
CA PHE A 31 14.73 -3.31 9.36
C PHE A 31 16.23 -3.01 9.33
N ASN A 32 17.04 -4.03 9.59
CA ASN A 32 18.49 -3.93 9.68
C ASN A 32 18.97 -2.75 10.57
N GLY A 33 18.29 -2.54 11.70
CA GLY A 33 18.58 -1.45 12.64
C GLY A 33 18.06 -0.07 12.25
N GLN A 34 17.47 0.10 11.06
CA GLN A 34 16.88 1.36 10.60
C GLN A 34 15.36 1.33 10.77
N GLU A 35 14.78 2.40 11.33
CA GLU A 35 13.33 2.54 11.42
C GLU A 35 12.73 2.75 10.03
N LEU A 36 11.80 1.88 9.64
CA LEU A 36 11.11 1.98 8.34
C LEU A 36 9.80 2.76 8.46
N MET A 37 9.04 2.53 9.52
CA MET A 37 7.71 3.11 9.71
C MET A 37 7.38 3.26 11.19
N HIS A 38 6.59 4.28 11.51
CA HIS A 38 6.23 4.63 12.88
C HIS A 38 4.76 5.05 12.97
N SER A 39 4.03 4.57 13.97
CA SER A 39 2.57 4.74 14.07
C SER A 39 2.10 6.20 14.22
N LYS A 40 2.96 7.08 14.74
CA LYS A 40 2.74 8.54 14.80
C LYS A 40 3.06 9.28 13.49
N ALA A 41 3.65 8.61 12.51
CA ALA A 41 4.08 9.15 11.23
C ALA A 41 3.37 8.44 10.06
N CYS A 42 2.04 8.35 10.15
CA CYS A 42 1.21 7.53 9.26
C CYS A 42 0.32 8.34 8.29
N ALA A 43 0.56 9.66 8.16
CA ALA A 43 -0.35 10.53 7.40
C ALA A 43 -0.34 10.21 5.90
N SER A 44 0.77 9.72 5.35
CA SER A 44 0.84 9.29 3.96
C SER A 44 0.09 8.00 3.65
N GLU A 45 0.12 7.06 4.59
CA GLU A 45 -0.52 5.75 4.51
C GLU A 45 -2.04 5.91 4.59
N LEU A 46 -2.51 6.79 5.48
CA LEU A 46 -3.92 7.18 5.53
C LEU A 46 -4.37 7.81 4.22
N LEU A 47 -3.61 8.77 3.69
CA LEU A 47 -3.94 9.42 2.41
C LEU A 47 -3.89 8.44 1.23
N LEU A 48 -2.94 7.50 1.23
CA LEU A 48 -2.82 6.47 0.20
C LEU A 48 -4.07 5.58 0.13
N GLY A 49 -4.56 5.14 1.29
CA GLY A 49 -5.78 4.34 1.41
C GLY A 49 -7.01 5.11 0.93
N GLU A 50 -7.15 6.36 1.34
CA GLU A 50 -8.26 7.26 0.96
C GLU A 50 -8.31 7.48 -0.57
N LEU A 51 -7.20 7.96 -1.15
CA LEU A 51 -7.09 8.22 -2.59
C LEU A 51 -7.26 6.94 -3.43
N GLY A 52 -6.93 5.78 -2.84
CA GLY A 52 -7.07 4.48 -3.48
C GLY A 52 -8.52 4.05 -3.69
N VAL A 53 -9.45 4.52 -2.85
CA VAL A 53 -10.85 4.07 -2.86
C VAL A 53 -11.88 5.18 -3.06
N GLU A 54 -11.49 6.46 -3.03
CA GLU A 54 -12.42 7.61 -3.14
C GLU A 54 -13.31 7.57 -4.40
N HIS A 55 -12.83 6.98 -5.51
CA HIS A 55 -13.58 6.87 -6.76
C HIS A 55 -14.62 5.74 -6.75
N LEU A 56 -14.67 4.93 -5.69
CA LEU A 56 -15.52 3.74 -5.57
C LEU A 56 -16.78 3.96 -4.74
N ALA A 57 -17.10 5.19 -4.35
CA ALA A 57 -18.25 5.49 -3.49
C ALA A 57 -19.60 4.96 -4.03
N SER A 58 -19.74 4.85 -5.36
CA SER A 58 -20.94 4.32 -6.03
C SER A 58 -20.83 2.86 -6.49
N THR A 59 -19.70 2.19 -6.22
CA THR A 59 -19.47 0.80 -6.57
C THR A 59 -19.95 -0.10 -5.43
N ASP A 60 -20.94 -0.97 -5.70
CA ASP A 60 -21.56 -1.80 -4.67
C ASP A 60 -20.59 -2.83 -4.05
N ALA A 61 -19.95 -3.66 -4.88
CA ALA A 61 -19.04 -4.72 -4.42
C ALA A 61 -17.64 -4.58 -5.06
N PRO A 62 -16.88 -3.53 -4.71
CA PRO A 62 -15.57 -3.29 -5.31
C PRO A 62 -14.55 -4.35 -4.85
N ARG A 63 -13.61 -4.68 -5.73
CA ARG A 63 -12.47 -5.56 -5.47
C ARG A 63 -11.20 -4.73 -5.38
N ILE A 64 -10.57 -4.74 -4.21
CA ILE A 64 -9.39 -3.97 -3.89
C ILE A 64 -8.26 -4.95 -3.56
N MET A 65 -7.07 -4.69 -4.07
CA MET A 65 -5.85 -5.30 -3.54
C MET A 65 -4.97 -4.21 -2.92
N ILE A 66 -4.50 -4.45 -1.71
CA ILE A 66 -3.47 -3.66 -1.04
C ILE A 66 -2.20 -4.49 -1.02
N GLY A 67 -1.14 -4.03 -1.67
CA GLY A 67 0.19 -4.62 -1.55
C GLY A 67 0.93 -3.98 -0.39
N GLY A 68 1.34 -4.79 0.58
CA GLY A 68 1.94 -4.35 1.84
C GLY A 68 0.89 -4.12 2.94
N LEU A 69 1.14 -4.66 4.13
CA LEU A 69 0.32 -4.40 5.32
C LEU A 69 0.95 -3.30 6.18
N GLY A 70 2.26 -3.36 6.39
CA GLY A 70 2.98 -2.48 7.32
C GLY A 70 2.33 -2.44 8.70
N LEU A 71 2.15 -1.24 9.26
CA LEU A 71 1.40 -1.06 10.51
C LEU A 71 -0.13 -1.04 10.32
N GLY A 72 -0.67 -1.26 9.11
CA GLY A 72 -2.12 -1.39 8.83
C GLY A 72 -2.87 -0.09 8.54
N PHE A 73 -2.21 1.06 8.52
CA PHE A 73 -2.87 2.36 8.34
C PHE A 73 -3.51 2.53 6.96
N THR A 74 -2.85 2.06 5.89
CA THR A 74 -3.38 2.07 4.52
C THR A 74 -4.68 1.26 4.42
N LEU A 75 -4.69 0.05 5.00
CA LEU A 75 -5.89 -0.81 5.07
C LEU A 75 -7.01 -0.14 5.86
N ARG A 76 -6.71 0.42 7.04
CA ARG A 76 -7.70 1.08 7.89
C ARG A 76 -8.37 2.25 7.19
N SER A 77 -7.60 3.07 6.47
CA SER A 77 -8.14 4.20 5.71
C SER A 77 -8.98 3.74 4.53
N ALA A 78 -8.52 2.75 3.76
CA ALA A 78 -9.29 2.18 2.66
C ALA A 78 -10.64 1.62 3.13
N LEU A 79 -10.66 0.84 4.22
CA LEU A 79 -11.88 0.26 4.78
C LEU A 79 -12.90 1.32 5.24
N ALA A 80 -12.45 2.50 5.66
CA ALA A 80 -13.33 3.61 6.07
C ALA A 80 -14.08 4.24 4.87
N GLY A 81 -13.51 4.18 3.67
CA GLY A 81 -14.12 4.66 2.43
C GLY A 81 -14.94 3.60 1.66
N LEU A 82 -15.02 2.37 2.18
CA LEU A 82 -15.63 1.24 1.48
C LEU A 82 -16.95 0.79 2.14
N GLY A 83 -17.90 0.37 1.31
CA GLY A 83 -19.15 -0.25 1.75
C GLY A 83 -18.95 -1.67 2.35
N PRO A 84 -20.01 -2.26 2.92
CA PRO A 84 -19.96 -3.59 3.55
C PRO A 84 -19.70 -4.74 2.57
N ASN A 85 -20.03 -4.57 1.29
CA ASN A 85 -19.87 -5.59 0.24
C ASN A 85 -18.49 -5.58 -0.44
N ALA A 86 -17.58 -4.69 -0.01
CA ALA A 86 -16.25 -4.60 -0.58
C ALA A 86 -15.41 -5.84 -0.27
N GLN A 87 -14.51 -6.19 -1.18
CA GLN A 87 -13.55 -7.28 -1.03
C GLN A 87 -12.15 -6.68 -1.05
N VAL A 88 -11.44 -6.75 0.08
CA VAL A 88 -10.11 -6.19 0.24
C VAL A 88 -9.11 -7.33 0.45
N GLN A 89 -8.28 -7.59 -0.55
CA GLN A 89 -7.15 -8.50 -0.43
C GLN A 89 -5.91 -7.74 0.03
N VAL A 90 -5.38 -8.08 1.19
CA VAL A 90 -4.08 -7.59 1.66
C VAL A 90 -3.02 -8.62 1.28
N VAL A 91 -2.03 -8.22 0.49
CA VAL A 91 -0.93 -9.08 0.07
C VAL A 91 0.33 -8.62 0.79
N GLU A 92 0.74 -9.40 1.78
CA GLU A 92 1.90 -9.12 2.64
C GLU A 92 2.99 -10.15 2.37
N LEU A 93 4.23 -9.69 2.21
CA LEU A 93 5.36 -10.56 1.93
C LEU A 93 5.82 -11.33 3.17
N LEU A 94 5.75 -10.69 4.34
CA LEU A 94 6.32 -11.19 5.59
C LEU A 94 5.22 -11.67 6.54
N PRO A 95 5.10 -13.00 6.80
CA PRO A 95 4.11 -13.53 7.75
C PRO A 95 4.13 -12.83 9.10
N LYS A 96 5.33 -12.49 9.59
CA LYS A 96 5.52 -11.83 10.88
C LYS A 96 4.89 -10.44 10.98
N VAL A 97 4.79 -9.69 9.88
CA VAL A 97 4.08 -8.39 9.89
C VAL A 97 2.58 -8.59 10.17
N VAL A 98 1.99 -9.67 9.63
CA VAL A 98 0.60 -10.03 9.88
C VAL A 98 0.40 -10.50 11.32
N GLU A 99 1.27 -11.38 11.82
CA GLU A 99 1.26 -11.84 13.21
C GLU A 99 1.36 -10.66 14.18
N TRP A 100 2.29 -9.73 13.93
CA TRP A 100 2.46 -8.55 14.77
C TRP A 100 1.24 -7.65 14.79
N ASN A 101 0.57 -7.50 13.63
CA ASN A 101 -0.66 -6.72 13.56
C ASN A 101 -1.76 -7.32 14.45
N ARG A 102 -1.90 -8.65 14.41
CA ARG A 102 -2.85 -9.38 15.26
C ARG A 102 -2.47 -9.34 16.72
N GLU A 103 -1.20 -9.52 17.08
CA GLU A 103 -0.82 -9.69 18.49
C GLU A 103 -0.58 -8.38 19.23
N TYR A 104 0.05 -7.40 18.59
CA TYR A 104 0.58 -6.22 19.27
C TYR A 104 -0.11 -4.91 18.90
N LEU A 105 -0.72 -4.83 17.71
CA LEU A 105 -1.24 -3.57 17.15
C LEU A 105 -2.73 -3.35 17.41
N HIS A 106 -3.39 -4.18 18.21
CA HIS A 106 -4.79 -3.99 18.60
C HIS A 106 -5.09 -2.59 19.15
N THR A 107 -4.16 -1.98 19.90
CA THR A 107 -4.34 -0.63 20.44
C THR A 107 -4.50 0.44 19.35
N ILE A 108 -3.88 0.26 18.17
CA ILE A 108 -3.91 1.24 17.08
C ILE A 108 -4.79 0.82 15.90
N ASN A 109 -5.13 -0.46 15.79
CA ASN A 109 -5.89 -1.03 14.68
C ASN A 109 -7.18 -1.74 15.09
N GLY A 110 -7.41 -2.00 16.38
CA GLY A 110 -8.49 -2.85 16.83
C GLY A 110 -8.40 -4.24 16.19
N SER A 111 -9.52 -4.72 15.64
CA SER A 111 -9.65 -6.02 14.99
C SER A 111 -9.56 -5.91 13.47
N LEU A 112 -8.68 -5.04 12.96
CA LEU A 112 -8.58 -4.65 11.54
C LEU A 112 -8.50 -5.84 10.57
N LEU A 113 -7.72 -6.88 10.91
CA LEU A 113 -7.55 -8.06 10.07
C LEU A 113 -8.68 -9.09 10.20
N GLU A 114 -9.62 -8.87 11.12
CA GLU A 114 -10.80 -9.69 11.33
C GLU A 114 -12.06 -9.05 10.71
N ASP A 115 -11.91 -7.90 10.03
CA ASP A 115 -12.99 -7.31 9.24
C ASP A 115 -13.43 -8.31 8.13
N PRO A 116 -14.73 -8.62 8.00
CA PRO A 116 -15.21 -9.66 7.07
C PRO A 116 -14.93 -9.32 5.60
N ARG A 117 -14.60 -8.07 5.28
CA ARG A 117 -14.21 -7.63 3.94
C ARG A 117 -12.76 -7.98 3.61
N VAL A 118 -11.94 -8.31 4.62
CA VAL A 118 -10.49 -8.46 4.49
C VAL A 118 -10.09 -9.91 4.32
N THR A 119 -9.25 -10.18 3.31
CA THR A 119 -8.53 -11.45 3.16
C THR A 119 -7.03 -11.18 3.11
N VAL A 120 -6.26 -11.78 4.02
CA VAL A 120 -4.81 -11.66 4.02
C VAL A 120 -4.18 -12.81 3.21
N THR A 121 -3.27 -12.47 2.31
CA THR A 121 -2.49 -13.42 1.49
C THR A 121 -1.01 -13.19 1.74
N ILE A 122 -0.31 -14.24 2.20
CA ILE A 122 1.15 -14.19 2.35
C ILE A 122 1.79 -14.48 1.00
N ALA A 123 2.24 -13.44 0.30
CA ALA A 123 2.88 -13.55 -1.00
C ALA A 123 3.62 -12.26 -1.39
N ASP A 124 4.49 -12.36 -2.40
CA ASP A 124 4.97 -11.18 -3.14
C ASP A 124 3.81 -10.61 -3.98
N ALA A 125 3.59 -9.30 -3.88
CA ALA A 125 2.55 -8.58 -4.60
C ALA A 125 2.70 -8.67 -6.12
N VAL A 126 3.93 -8.67 -6.64
CA VAL A 126 4.20 -8.67 -8.09
C VAL A 126 3.67 -9.95 -8.77
N PRO A 127 4.02 -11.17 -8.30
CA PRO A 127 3.39 -12.39 -8.79
C PRO A 127 1.86 -12.42 -8.65
N VAL A 128 1.30 -11.87 -7.57
CA VAL A 128 -0.18 -11.85 -7.38
C VAL A 128 -0.85 -10.99 -8.45
N ILE A 129 -0.36 -9.77 -8.68
CA ILE A 129 -0.87 -8.88 -9.73
C ILE A 129 -0.69 -9.53 -11.11
N ARG A 130 0.44 -10.21 -11.34
CA ARG A 130 0.73 -10.89 -12.62
C ARG A 130 -0.16 -12.09 -12.91
N LYS A 131 -0.64 -12.78 -11.89
CA LYS A 131 -1.55 -13.93 -12.02
C LYS A 131 -3.02 -13.52 -12.01
N ALA A 132 -3.33 -12.26 -11.67
CA ALA A 132 -4.70 -11.77 -11.65
C ALA A 132 -5.32 -11.83 -13.06
N HIS A 133 -6.60 -12.16 -13.12
CA HIS A 133 -7.37 -12.08 -14.36
C HIS A 133 -7.42 -10.63 -14.88
N SER A 134 -7.59 -10.49 -16.20
CA SER A 134 -7.86 -9.18 -16.82
C SER A 134 -9.09 -8.54 -16.19
N ASN A 135 -9.04 -7.22 -15.95
CA ASN A 135 -10.17 -6.44 -15.43
C ASN A 135 -10.78 -7.02 -14.14
N TYR A 136 -9.93 -7.40 -13.19
CA TYR A 136 -10.36 -8.03 -11.95
C TYR A 136 -10.51 -7.03 -10.79
N TYR A 137 -9.57 -6.10 -10.64
CA TYR A 137 -9.56 -5.14 -9.52
C TYR A 137 -10.16 -3.79 -9.90
N ASP A 138 -10.96 -3.22 -9.01
CA ASP A 138 -11.43 -1.83 -9.07
C ASP A 138 -10.35 -0.86 -8.54
N ALA A 139 -9.54 -1.33 -7.57
CA ALA A 139 -8.40 -0.59 -7.05
C ALA A 139 -7.18 -1.50 -6.74
N LEU A 140 -5.99 -0.99 -7.04
CA LEU A 140 -4.69 -1.55 -6.63
C LEU A 140 -3.95 -0.49 -5.80
N ILE A 141 -3.81 -0.70 -4.50
CA ILE A 141 -3.13 0.22 -3.58
C ILE A 141 -1.76 -0.36 -3.26
N LEU A 142 -0.69 0.28 -3.72
CA LEU A 142 0.66 -0.30 -3.71
C LEU A 142 1.57 0.45 -2.73
N ASP A 143 1.69 -0.16 -1.55
CA ASP A 143 2.49 0.26 -0.39
C ASP A 143 3.56 -0.79 -0.08
N VAL A 144 4.21 -1.28 -1.14
CA VAL A 144 5.13 -2.43 -1.07
C VAL A 144 6.58 -2.02 -0.83
N ASP A 145 6.90 -0.73 -0.99
CA ASP A 145 8.26 -0.19 -0.93
C ASP A 145 8.27 1.33 -0.81
N ASN A 146 9.45 1.87 -0.49
CA ASN A 146 9.72 3.31 -0.48
C ASN A 146 9.74 3.98 -1.89
N GLY A 147 9.05 3.40 -2.87
CA GLY A 147 9.08 3.80 -4.28
C GLY A 147 10.25 3.21 -5.08
N PRO A 148 10.39 3.57 -6.37
CA PRO A 148 11.40 2.99 -7.29
C PRO A 148 12.86 3.30 -6.94
N SER A 149 13.10 4.15 -5.94
CA SER A 149 14.42 4.48 -5.38
C SER A 149 14.65 3.90 -3.98
N GLY A 150 13.68 3.15 -3.44
CA GLY A 150 13.67 2.65 -2.07
C GLY A 150 14.51 1.40 -1.86
N MET A 151 15.15 1.30 -0.69
CA MET A 151 15.77 0.05 -0.25
C MET A 151 14.68 -0.97 0.05
N VAL A 152 14.52 -1.99 -0.82
CA VAL A 152 14.24 -3.42 -0.55
C VAL A 152 13.89 -4.13 -1.88
N LYS A 153 14.31 -5.39 -2.00
CA LYS A 153 14.16 -6.39 -3.09
C LYS A 153 14.13 -5.92 -4.56
N ALA A 154 15.02 -6.51 -5.37
CA ALA A 154 15.04 -6.32 -6.83
C ALA A 154 13.70 -6.68 -7.53
N SER A 155 12.86 -7.53 -6.95
CA SER A 155 11.53 -7.85 -7.49
C SER A 155 10.58 -6.65 -7.48
N ASN A 156 10.71 -5.74 -6.52
CA ASN A 156 9.85 -4.56 -6.43
C ASN A 156 10.21 -3.52 -7.51
N ASN A 157 11.47 -3.40 -7.90
CA ASN A 157 11.87 -2.63 -9.09
C ASN A 157 11.15 -3.10 -10.36
N SER A 158 10.81 -4.39 -10.45
CA SER A 158 10.07 -4.92 -11.59
C SER A 158 8.62 -4.41 -11.64
N LEU A 159 7.99 -4.09 -10.50
CA LEU A 159 6.65 -3.51 -10.42
C LEU A 159 6.59 -2.12 -11.09
N TYR A 160 7.62 -1.30 -10.85
CA TYR A 160 7.71 0.06 -11.36
C TYR A 160 8.27 0.16 -12.79
N SER A 161 8.67 -0.98 -13.37
CA SER A 161 9.09 -1.10 -14.77
C SER A 161 7.91 -1.00 -15.74
N HIS A 162 8.17 -0.76 -17.03
CA HIS A 162 7.13 -0.79 -18.06
C HIS A 162 6.35 -2.11 -18.11
N ASN A 163 6.99 -3.24 -17.79
CA ASN A 163 6.34 -4.55 -17.77
C ASN A 163 5.45 -4.73 -16.54
N GLY A 164 5.92 -4.29 -15.36
CA GLY A 164 5.12 -4.30 -14.14
C GLY A 164 3.88 -3.42 -14.29
N LEU A 165 4.06 -2.18 -14.76
CA LEU A 165 2.94 -1.25 -14.98
C LEU A 165 1.95 -1.74 -16.04
N ARG A 166 2.41 -2.47 -17.08
CA ARG A 166 1.49 -3.13 -18.03
C ARG A 166 0.62 -4.17 -17.33
N THR A 167 1.19 -4.89 -16.37
CA THR A 167 0.50 -5.92 -15.58
C THR A 167 -0.55 -5.30 -14.65
N VAL A 168 -0.18 -4.19 -13.98
CA VAL A 168 -1.12 -3.38 -13.19
C VAL A 168 -2.30 -2.92 -14.06
N LEU A 169 -2.03 -2.35 -15.24
CA LEU A 169 -3.07 -1.89 -16.15
C LEU A 169 -3.97 -3.03 -16.65
N HIS A 170 -3.41 -4.23 -16.87
CA HIS A 170 -4.16 -5.41 -17.28
C HIS A 170 -5.13 -5.88 -16.17
N ALA A 171 -4.65 -5.94 -14.92
CA ALA A 171 -5.42 -6.40 -13.78
C ALA A 171 -6.55 -5.43 -13.37
N LEU A 172 -6.40 -4.13 -13.63
CA LEU A 172 -7.45 -3.14 -13.34
C LEU A 172 -8.64 -3.25 -14.28
N LYS A 173 -9.85 -3.07 -13.77
CA LYS A 173 -11.05 -2.85 -14.58
C LYS A 173 -10.98 -1.51 -15.33
N PRO A 174 -11.73 -1.34 -16.44
CA PRO A 174 -11.98 -0.01 -16.98
C PRO A 174 -12.54 0.91 -15.89
N GLY A 175 -12.04 2.13 -15.77
CA GLY A 175 -12.36 3.05 -14.67
C GLY A 175 -11.65 2.74 -13.34
N GLY A 176 -10.88 1.66 -13.27
CA GLY A 176 -10.12 1.27 -12.09
C GLY A 176 -8.88 2.15 -11.85
N ARG A 177 -8.40 2.14 -10.61
CA ARG A 177 -7.28 2.99 -10.16
C ARG A 177 -6.15 2.18 -9.56
N ALA A 178 -4.92 2.58 -9.86
CA ALA A 178 -3.77 2.22 -9.04
C ALA A 178 -3.25 3.45 -8.27
N THR A 179 -2.93 3.28 -7.00
CA THR A 179 -2.20 4.27 -6.21
C THR A 179 -0.85 3.71 -5.77
N PHE A 180 0.18 4.55 -5.79
CA PHE A 180 1.55 4.16 -5.43
C PHE A 180 2.12 5.14 -4.42
N TRP A 181 2.63 4.62 -3.31
CA TRP A 181 3.43 5.42 -2.39
C TRP A 181 4.83 5.66 -2.98
N SER A 182 5.41 6.82 -2.69
CA SER A 182 6.78 7.17 -3.10
C SER A 182 7.45 8.09 -2.08
N ALA A 183 8.72 7.80 -1.76
CA ALA A 183 9.51 8.59 -0.82
C ALA A 183 9.76 10.04 -1.28
N GLY A 184 9.47 10.33 -2.55
CA GLY A 184 9.57 11.67 -3.12
C GLY A 184 8.97 11.74 -4.52
N GLU A 185 9.11 12.90 -5.15
CA GLU A 185 8.69 13.11 -6.53
C GLU A 185 9.70 12.48 -7.49
N ASP A 186 9.24 11.52 -8.29
CA ASP A 186 9.91 10.89 -9.42
C ASP A 186 9.18 11.25 -10.75
N PRO A 187 9.68 12.24 -11.51
CA PRO A 187 9.13 12.59 -12.83
C PRO A 187 9.24 11.46 -13.86
N HIS A 188 10.26 10.60 -13.77
CA HIS A 188 10.43 9.48 -14.70
C HIS A 188 9.37 8.40 -14.45
N PHE A 189 9.05 8.11 -13.20
CA PHE A 189 7.95 7.19 -12.87
C PHE A 189 6.60 7.73 -13.35
N LYS A 190 6.33 9.03 -13.10
CA LYS A 190 5.13 9.71 -13.63
C LYS A 190 5.04 9.58 -15.15
N MET A 191 6.15 9.76 -15.86
CA MET A 191 6.22 9.60 -17.32
C MET A 191 5.96 8.15 -17.73
N ARG A 192 6.56 7.16 -17.05
CA ARG A 192 6.33 5.73 -17.33
C ARG A 192 4.85 5.35 -17.18
N LEU A 193 4.18 5.84 -16.14
CA LEU A 193 2.73 5.63 -15.96
C LEU A 193 1.93 6.18 -17.15
N LYS A 194 2.22 7.42 -17.59
CA LYS A 194 1.57 8.02 -18.78
C LYS A 194 1.82 7.22 -20.05
N GLN A 195 3.07 6.81 -20.29
CA GLN A 195 3.47 5.99 -21.44
C GLN A 195 2.83 4.59 -21.44
N ARG A 196 2.27 4.14 -20.32
CA ARG A 196 1.48 2.89 -20.25
C ARG A 196 -0.01 3.11 -20.48
N GLY A 197 -0.47 4.35 -20.61
CA GLY A 197 -1.87 4.67 -20.89
C GLY A 197 -2.72 4.98 -19.67
N PHE A 198 -2.08 5.25 -18.51
CA PHE A 198 -2.79 5.79 -17.35
C PHE A 198 -3.02 7.29 -17.51
N ARG A 199 -4.15 7.79 -16.98
CA ARG A 199 -4.29 9.19 -16.61
C ARG A 199 -3.65 9.37 -15.23
N VAL A 200 -2.64 10.24 -15.14
CA VAL A 200 -1.75 10.30 -13.97
C VAL A 200 -1.85 11.62 -13.22
N GLY A 201 -2.27 11.53 -11.95
CA GLY A 201 -2.21 12.59 -10.95
C GLY A 201 -1.11 12.34 -9.92
N GLY A 202 -0.99 13.25 -8.96
CA GLY A 202 -0.12 13.05 -7.81
C GLY A 202 -0.45 14.02 -6.68
N VAL A 203 -0.42 13.55 -5.44
CA VAL A 203 -0.71 14.33 -4.24
C VAL A 203 0.48 14.24 -3.30
N ARG A 204 0.96 15.40 -2.84
CA ARG A 204 2.05 15.47 -1.86
C ARG A 204 1.51 15.10 -0.48
N ALA A 205 2.19 14.18 0.19
CA ALA A 205 1.79 13.66 1.48
C ALA A 205 2.77 14.08 2.60
N LYS A 206 2.21 14.36 3.78
CA LYS A 206 2.97 14.71 4.98
C LYS A 206 3.43 13.46 5.72
N VAL A 207 4.51 13.59 6.49
CA VAL A 207 4.98 12.54 7.41
C VAL A 207 3.96 12.29 8.53
N HIS A 208 3.47 13.37 9.13
CA HIS A 208 2.41 13.35 10.11
C HIS A 208 1.49 14.56 9.90
N GLU A 209 0.27 14.52 10.43
CA GLU A 209 -0.78 15.52 10.19
C GLU A 209 -0.30 16.97 10.43
N ARG A 210 0.40 17.19 11.56
CA ARG A 210 0.93 18.49 11.98
C ARG A 210 2.20 18.96 11.24
N ALA A 211 2.73 18.18 10.30
CA ALA A 211 3.95 18.55 9.61
C ALA A 211 3.73 19.80 8.74
N LYS A 212 4.70 20.73 8.77
CA LYS A 212 4.64 21.98 7.99
C LYS A 212 4.80 21.76 6.48
N ARG A 213 5.49 20.69 6.08
CA ARG A 213 5.81 20.36 4.68
C ARG A 213 5.48 18.90 4.40
N ALA A 214 5.11 18.64 3.15
CA ALA A 214 5.03 17.29 2.63
C ALA A 214 6.43 16.73 2.39
N ALA A 215 6.59 15.42 2.60
CA ALA A 215 7.84 14.69 2.38
C ALA A 215 7.68 13.61 1.30
N TYR A 216 6.47 13.11 1.10
CA TYR A 216 6.18 11.97 0.25
C TYR A 216 5.28 12.36 -0.93
N MET A 217 5.17 11.48 -1.92
CA MET A 217 4.28 11.64 -3.06
C MET A 217 3.42 10.38 -3.20
N ILE A 218 2.10 10.57 -3.35
CA ILE A 218 1.18 9.52 -3.76
C ILE A 218 0.87 9.72 -5.24
N TYR A 219 1.23 8.76 -6.08
CA TYR A 219 0.84 8.75 -7.48
C TYR A 219 -0.53 8.13 -7.65
N ILE A 220 -1.40 8.79 -8.42
CA ILE A 220 -2.73 8.29 -8.78
C ILE A 220 -2.71 7.97 -10.26
N ALA A 221 -3.03 6.72 -10.62
CA ALA A 221 -3.00 6.24 -12.00
C ALA A 221 -4.35 5.61 -12.36
N ASP A 222 -5.19 6.36 -13.06
CA ASP A 222 -6.51 5.88 -13.50
C ASP A 222 -6.42 5.19 -14.86
N LYS A 223 -7.08 4.04 -14.99
CA LYS A 223 -7.33 3.37 -16.26
C LYS A 223 -8.59 3.95 -16.89
N ALA A 224 -8.51 4.33 -18.17
CA ALA A 224 -9.66 4.87 -18.89
C ALA A 224 -10.85 3.89 -18.92
N ASP A 225 -12.07 4.45 -18.92
CA ASP A 225 -13.29 3.68 -19.12
C ASP A 225 -13.32 3.03 -20.50
N ALA A 226 -14.05 1.92 -20.62
CA ALA A 226 -14.19 1.20 -21.89
C ALA A 226 -14.82 2.07 -22.99
N GLN A 227 -15.59 3.10 -22.60
CA GLN A 227 -16.29 4.00 -23.51
C GLN A 227 -15.41 5.08 -24.16
N HIS A 228 -14.15 5.24 -23.73
CA HIS A 228 -13.23 6.27 -24.27
C HIS A 228 -12.26 5.74 -25.34
N ARG A 229 -12.50 4.56 -25.93
CA ARG A 229 -11.67 3.99 -27.02
C ARG A 229 -12.23 4.21 -28.43
N THR A 230 -13.22 5.08 -28.59
CA THR A 230 -13.68 5.54 -29.90
C THR A 230 -13.41 7.03 -30.05
N ASN A 231 -12.27 7.33 -30.68
CA ASN A 231 -12.09 8.31 -31.76
C ASN A 231 -10.64 8.33 -32.21
#